data_AF-A0A086QDF4-F1
#
_entry.id   AF-A0A086QDF4-F1
#
_cell.length_a   1.000
_cell.length_b   1.000
_cell.length_c   1.000
_cell.angle_alpha   90.00
_cell.angle_beta   90.00
_cell.angle_gamma   90.00
#
_symmetry.space_group_name_H-M   'P 1'
#
loop_
_entity.id
_entity.type
_entity.pdbx_description
1 polymer ?
#
loop_
_entity_poly.entity_id
_entity_poly.type
_entity_poly.pdbx_seq_one_letter_code
_entity_poly.pdbx_strand_id
1 'polypeptide(L)'
;MSRYPSFQCWSRKKAPSVNSRELETLASSFGFVEELVPAKTAIAGILDELANVRCFWEFTRKSLQTFDELLETPWGEVDALNVEQDVKRLQKGLKDLKIDRKCDAYLGLHETLKRWLVFLPLVAELRDGAMRERHWAELLRVVHAQSTEISNEMPLKTIEQLQLWSFQGPVEEITDRAKQEAVMEKTLQMLEATWSEVPFDLERHKDTDVVLLNTTEENFEMLEEHLVHCQNMITSR
;
A
#
# COMPACT_ATOMS: atom_id res chain seq x y z
N MET A 1 24.95 -4.47 4.81
CA MET A 1 25.29 -5.45 5.86
C MET A 1 24.04 -5.80 6.65
N SER A 2 23.37 -6.90 6.32
CA SER A 2 22.73 -7.81 7.27
C SER A 2 22.50 -9.10 6.50
N ARG A 3 23.29 -10.11 6.84
CA ARG A 3 23.30 -11.42 6.17
C ARG A 3 22.18 -12.23 6.79
N TYR A 4 21.12 -12.53 6.06
CA TYR A 4 20.23 -13.62 6.43
C TYR A 4 21.05 -14.92 6.35
N PRO A 5 21.18 -15.70 7.44
CA PRO A 5 21.83 -16.99 7.34
C PRO A 5 20.91 -17.89 6.53
N SER A 6 21.44 -18.47 5.46
CA SER A 6 20.80 -19.54 4.72
C SER A 6 20.38 -20.64 5.70
N PHE A 7 19.09 -20.81 5.92
CA PHE A 7 18.55 -21.96 6.63
C PHE A 7 18.85 -23.19 5.77
N GLN A 8 20.00 -23.80 6.03
CA GLN A 8 20.35 -25.10 5.48
C GLN A 8 19.25 -26.07 5.90
N CYS A 9 18.49 -26.49 4.89
CA CYS A 9 17.52 -27.56 4.92
C CYS A 9 18.03 -28.66 5.84
N TRP A 10 17.33 -28.88 6.96
CA TRP A 10 17.57 -30.00 7.85
C TRP A 10 17.59 -31.28 7.01
N SER A 11 18.81 -31.79 6.78
CA SER A 11 19.05 -33.06 6.12
C SER A 11 18.16 -34.11 6.76
N ARG A 12 17.31 -34.73 5.93
CA ARG A 12 16.50 -35.91 6.23
C ARG A 12 17.42 -37.08 6.64
N LYS A 13 17.99 -37.03 7.83
CA LYS A 13 18.36 -38.25 8.54
C LYS A 13 17.06 -38.75 9.15
N LYS A 14 16.50 -39.84 8.59
CA LYS A 14 15.39 -40.57 9.20
C LYS A 14 15.76 -40.81 10.66
N ALA A 15 15.11 -40.10 11.58
CA ALA A 15 15.13 -40.45 12.98
C ALA A 15 14.70 -41.93 13.09
N PRO A 16 15.32 -42.75 13.95
CA PRO A 16 14.85 -44.10 14.19
C PRO A 16 13.40 -43.98 14.65
N SER A 17 12.48 -44.36 13.78
CA SER A 17 11.05 -44.39 14.07
C SER A 17 10.85 -45.52 15.05
N VAL A 18 11.02 -45.25 16.34
CA VAL A 18 10.42 -46.08 17.37
C VAL A 18 8.92 -45.93 17.13
N ASN A 19 8.37 -46.93 16.47
CA ASN A 19 6.98 -46.98 16.07
C ASN A 19 6.17 -46.98 17.37
N SER A 20 5.40 -45.92 17.67
CA SER A 20 4.65 -45.85 18.95
C SER A 20 3.80 -47.10 19.17
N ARG A 21 3.37 -47.72 18.06
CA ARG A 21 2.67 -49.00 17.99
C ARG A 21 3.45 -50.19 18.55
N GLU A 22 4.77 -50.24 18.39
CA GLU A 22 5.62 -51.30 18.93
C GLU A 22 5.77 -51.17 20.45
N LEU A 23 5.97 -49.94 20.94
CA LEU A 23 5.99 -49.65 22.38
C LEU A 23 4.63 -49.91 23.04
N GLU A 24 3.53 -49.61 22.34
CA GLU A 24 2.17 -49.93 22.77
C GLU A 24 1.93 -51.43 22.87
N THR A 25 2.39 -52.19 21.88
CA THR A 25 2.26 -53.65 21.84
C THR A 25 3.06 -54.28 22.99
N LEU A 26 4.28 -53.80 23.24
CA LEU A 26 5.11 -54.25 24.36
C LEU A 26 4.49 -53.87 25.71
N ALA A 27 4.11 -52.61 25.92
CA ALA A 27 3.48 -52.17 27.17
C ALA A 27 2.18 -52.94 27.48
N SER A 28 1.41 -53.28 26.43
CA SER A 28 0.20 -54.12 26.56
C SER A 28 0.54 -55.56 26.94
N SER A 29 1.62 -56.12 26.38
CA SER A 29 2.06 -57.49 26.69
C SER A 29 2.58 -57.64 28.13
N PHE A 30 3.14 -56.58 28.71
CA PHE A 30 3.69 -56.57 30.08
C PHE A 30 2.74 -55.95 31.12
N GLY A 31 1.55 -55.49 30.74
CA GLY A 31 0.56 -54.92 31.67
C GLY A 31 0.88 -53.50 32.19
N PHE A 32 1.87 -52.81 31.61
CA PHE A 32 2.31 -51.46 32.02
C PHE A 32 1.77 -50.36 31.09
N VAL A 33 0.56 -50.52 30.55
CA VAL A 33 -0.01 -49.57 29.59
C VAL A 33 -0.21 -48.18 30.19
N GLU A 34 -0.52 -48.10 31.48
CA GLU A 34 -0.75 -46.84 32.21
C GLU A 34 0.50 -45.96 32.29
N GLU A 35 1.68 -46.58 32.45
CA GLU A 35 2.97 -45.87 32.50
C GLU A 35 3.34 -45.20 31.16
N LEU A 36 2.73 -45.65 30.06
CA LEU A 36 2.95 -45.09 28.72
C LEU A 36 2.06 -43.87 28.44
N VAL A 37 0.99 -43.65 29.22
CA VAL A 37 0.01 -42.57 28.99
C VAL A 37 0.66 -41.18 29.04
N PRO A 38 1.49 -40.82 30.05
CA PRO A 38 2.13 -39.50 30.10
C PRO A 38 3.02 -39.23 28.89
N ALA A 39 3.77 -40.24 28.44
CA ALA A 39 4.65 -40.14 27.27
C ALA A 39 3.85 -39.95 25.97
N LYS A 40 2.73 -40.67 25.79
CA LYS A 40 1.84 -40.48 24.63
C LYS A 40 1.24 -39.08 24.60
N THR A 41 0.74 -38.59 25.74
CA THR A 41 0.17 -37.24 25.83
C THR A 41 1.21 -36.18 25.54
N ALA A 42 2.43 -36.34 26.06
CA ALA A 42 3.54 -35.44 25.76
C ALA A 42 3.92 -35.44 24.26
N ILE A 43 4.04 -36.62 23.64
CA ILE A 43 4.33 -36.74 22.20
C ILE A 43 3.20 -36.12 21.37
N ALA A 44 1.94 -36.38 21.72
CA ALA A 44 0.79 -35.77 21.03
C ALA A 44 0.82 -34.24 21.12
N GLY A 45 1.15 -33.67 22.28
CA GLY A 45 1.32 -32.23 22.47
C GLY A 45 2.45 -31.66 21.60
N ILE A 46 3.62 -32.31 21.58
CA ILE A 46 4.77 -31.89 20.74
C ILE A 46 4.41 -31.96 19.25
N LEU A 47 3.67 -32.99 18.82
CA LEU A 47 3.25 -33.12 17.42
C LEU A 47 2.25 -32.03 17.01
N ASP A 48 1.34 -31.62 17.91
CA ASP A 48 0.43 -30.50 17.67
C ASP A 48 1.19 -29.17 17.58
N GLU A 49 2.10 -28.91 18.53
CA GLU A 49 2.98 -27.72 18.50
C GLU A 49 3.82 -27.67 17.22
N LEU A 50 4.42 -28.81 16.81
CA LEU A 50 5.20 -28.91 15.58
C LEU A 50 4.34 -28.63 14.33
N ALA A 51 3.08 -29.10 14.32
CA ALA A 51 2.15 -28.81 13.24
C ALA A 51 1.81 -27.31 13.17
N ASN A 52 1.57 -26.68 14.33
CA ASN A 52 1.32 -25.23 14.43
C ASN A 52 2.52 -24.41 13.95
N VAL A 53 3.74 -24.77 14.38
CA VAL A 53 4.99 -24.13 13.93
C VAL A 53 5.19 -24.31 12.43
N ARG A 54 4.94 -25.51 11.88
CA ARG A 54 5.05 -25.74 10.43
C ARG A 54 4.06 -24.87 9.65
N CYS A 55 2.81 -24.81 10.10
CA CYS A 55 1.78 -23.98 9.49
C CYS A 55 2.20 -22.50 9.49
N PHE A 56 2.75 -22.00 10.61
CA PHE A 56 3.28 -20.64 10.70
C PHE A 56 4.42 -20.36 9.72
N TRP A 57 5.40 -21.26 9.58
CA TRP A 57 6.50 -21.07 8.63
C TRP A 57 6.06 -21.17 7.18
N GLU A 58 5.09 -22.03 6.87
CA GLU A 58 4.49 -22.08 5.53
C GLU A 58 3.72 -20.80 5.20
N PHE A 59 2.95 -20.28 6.16
CA PHE A 59 2.27 -19.00 6.03
C PHE A 59 3.27 -17.87 5.80
N THR A 60 4.29 -17.76 6.66
CA THR A 60 5.34 -16.73 6.59
C THR A 60 6.05 -16.76 5.24
N ARG A 61 6.46 -17.95 4.78
CA ARG A 61 7.13 -18.11 3.49
C ARG A 61 6.27 -17.62 2.33
N LYS A 62 4.98 -18.01 2.31
CA LYS A 62 4.04 -17.58 1.26
C LYS A 62 3.85 -16.07 1.29
N SER A 63 3.64 -15.48 2.47
CA SER A 63 3.48 -14.02 2.61
C SER A 63 4.71 -13.27 2.10
N LEU A 64 5.91 -13.68 2.51
CA LEU A 64 7.15 -13.03 2.06
C LEU A 64 7.37 -13.20 0.56
N GLN A 65 7.10 -14.38 0.01
CA GLN A 65 7.19 -14.61 -1.43
C GLN A 65 6.22 -13.71 -2.22
N THR A 66 4.99 -13.53 -1.75
CA THR A 66 4.03 -12.60 -2.38
C THR A 66 4.55 -11.16 -2.35
N PHE A 67 5.19 -10.74 -1.26
CA PHE A 67 5.81 -9.42 -1.19
C PHE A 67 7.00 -9.27 -2.13
N ASP A 68 7.87 -10.28 -2.22
CA ASP A 68 8.99 -10.27 -3.15
C ASP A 68 8.49 -10.20 -4.60
N GLU A 69 7.48 -10.99 -4.96
CA GLU A 69 6.86 -10.95 -6.29
C GLU A 69 6.26 -9.58 -6.61
N LEU A 70 5.56 -8.97 -5.64
CA LEU A 70 4.98 -7.65 -5.78
C LEU A 70 6.05 -6.56 -5.95
N LEU A 71 7.19 -6.65 -5.26
CA LEU A 71 8.28 -5.69 -5.41
C LEU A 71 8.89 -5.71 -6.82
N GLU A 72 8.85 -6.85 -7.50
CA GLU A 72 9.36 -6.98 -8.88
C GLU A 72 8.34 -6.55 -9.94
N THR A 73 7.07 -6.35 -9.59
CA THR A 73 6.07 -5.82 -10.53
C THR A 73 6.36 -4.35 -10.91
N PRO A 74 6.07 -3.95 -12.17
CA PRO A 74 6.16 -2.54 -12.58
C PRO A 74 5.26 -1.66 -11.72
N TRP A 75 5.82 -0.58 -11.19
CA TRP A 75 5.13 0.36 -10.31
C TRP A 75 3.80 0.85 -10.88
N GLY A 76 3.75 1.15 -12.18
CA GLY A 76 2.55 1.66 -12.84
C GLY A 76 1.38 0.67 -12.88
N GLU A 77 1.64 -0.63 -12.78
CA GLU A 77 0.62 -1.68 -12.84
C GLU A 77 0.13 -2.12 -11.46
N VAL A 78 0.78 -1.68 -10.38
CA VAL A 78 0.45 -2.10 -9.01
C VAL A 78 -0.89 -1.52 -8.58
N ASP A 79 -1.89 -2.38 -8.35
CA ASP A 79 -3.14 -1.99 -7.69
C ASP A 79 -2.96 -1.95 -6.16
N ALA A 80 -2.51 -0.80 -5.67
CA ALA A 80 -2.27 -0.56 -4.25
C ALA A 80 -3.49 -0.86 -3.36
N LEU A 81 -4.71 -0.58 -3.82
CA LEU A 81 -5.93 -0.80 -3.04
C LEU A 81 -6.24 -2.29 -2.86
N ASN A 82 -6.15 -3.06 -3.95
CA ASN A 82 -6.37 -4.50 -3.87
C ASN A 82 -5.27 -5.18 -3.03
N VAL A 83 -4.01 -4.80 -3.22
CA VAL A 83 -2.90 -5.31 -2.42
C VAL A 83 -3.11 -4.99 -0.94
N GLU A 84 -3.55 -3.77 -0.58
CA GLU A 84 -3.79 -3.40 0.81
C GLU A 84 -4.84 -4.31 1.46
N GLN A 85 -5.90 -4.65 0.72
CA GLN A 85 -6.90 -5.61 1.19
C GLN A 85 -6.30 -7.01 1.41
N ASP A 86 -5.43 -7.46 0.52
CA ASP A 86 -4.75 -8.74 0.67
C ASP A 86 -3.79 -8.75 1.88
N VAL A 87 -3.07 -7.64 2.13
CA VAL A 87 -2.25 -7.51 3.35
C VAL A 87 -3.11 -7.51 4.62
N LYS A 88 -4.29 -6.87 4.61
CA LYS A 88 -5.25 -6.96 5.74
C LYS A 88 -5.73 -8.39 5.95
N ARG A 89 -5.98 -9.17 4.88
CA ARG A 89 -6.32 -10.59 4.97
C ARG A 89 -5.16 -11.40 5.56
N LEU A 90 -3.92 -11.15 5.14
CA LEU A 90 -2.73 -11.77 5.73
C LEU A 90 -2.58 -11.42 7.21
N GLN A 91 -2.83 -10.16 7.60
CA GLN A 91 -2.78 -9.75 9.01
C GLN A 91 -3.82 -10.47 9.87
N LYS A 92 -5.04 -10.69 9.33
CA LYS A 92 -6.05 -11.50 9.99
C LYS A 92 -5.62 -12.97 10.08
N GLY A 93 -5.15 -13.55 8.97
CA GLY A 93 -4.66 -14.93 8.92
C GLY A 93 -3.54 -15.19 9.93
N LEU A 94 -2.59 -14.26 10.08
CA LEU A 94 -1.53 -14.33 11.09
C LEU A 94 -2.09 -14.38 12.52
N LYS A 95 -3.16 -13.65 12.82
CA LYS A 95 -3.78 -13.64 14.16
C LYS A 95 -4.49 -14.95 14.49
N ASP A 96 -4.99 -15.65 13.47
CA ASP A 96 -5.72 -16.92 13.59
C ASP A 96 -4.78 -18.13 13.78
N LEU A 97 -3.48 -17.97 13.52
CA LEU A 97 -2.48 -19.02 13.74
C LEU A 97 -2.24 -19.28 15.24
N LYS A 98 -2.17 -20.57 15.61
CA LYS A 98 -1.88 -21.03 16.98
C LYS A 98 -0.38 -21.02 17.29
N ILE A 99 0.24 -19.85 17.23
CA ILE A 99 1.66 -19.64 17.53
C ILE A 99 1.82 -18.62 18.66
N ASP A 100 2.92 -18.71 19.42
CA ASP A 100 3.23 -17.72 20.45
C ASP A 100 3.47 -16.34 19.79
N ARG A 101 2.63 -15.37 20.14
CA ARG A 101 2.71 -14.00 19.62
C ARG A 101 3.91 -13.22 20.15
N LYS A 102 4.57 -13.73 21.19
CA LYS A 102 5.80 -13.15 21.74
C LYS A 102 7.05 -13.62 21.01
N CYS A 103 6.95 -14.64 20.15
CA CYS A 103 8.12 -15.11 19.43
C CYS A 103 8.58 -14.06 18.40
N ASP A 104 9.89 -13.92 18.24
CA ASP A 104 10.50 -12.94 17.35
C ASP A 104 10.03 -13.12 15.90
N ALA A 105 9.80 -14.36 15.47
CA ALA A 105 9.32 -14.64 14.12
C ALA A 105 7.90 -14.10 13.87
N TYR A 106 7.00 -14.23 14.86
CA TYR A 106 5.66 -13.65 14.78
C TYR A 106 5.73 -12.14 14.76
N LEU A 107 6.52 -11.55 15.67
CA LEU A 107 6.69 -10.10 15.76
C LEU A 107 7.28 -9.53 14.45
N GLY A 108 8.31 -10.17 13.89
CA GLY A 108 8.94 -9.74 12.64
C GLY A 108 7.98 -9.79 11.45
N LEU A 109 7.18 -10.85 11.30
CA LEU A 109 6.16 -10.90 10.24
C LEU A 109 5.07 -9.86 10.48
N HIS A 110 4.60 -9.71 11.71
CA HIS A 110 3.58 -8.73 12.05
C HIS A 110 4.03 -7.29 11.78
N GLU A 111 5.28 -6.94 12.08
CA GLU A 111 5.88 -5.64 11.75
C GLU A 111 6.02 -5.45 10.24
N THR A 112 6.41 -6.51 9.50
CA THR A 112 6.48 -6.48 8.05
C THR A 112 5.10 -6.16 7.45
N LEU A 113 4.05 -6.85 7.90
CA LEU A 113 2.67 -6.58 7.47
C LEU A 113 2.22 -5.16 7.80
N LYS A 114 2.58 -4.65 8.99
CA LYS A 114 2.29 -3.25 9.37
C LYS A 114 2.99 -2.25 8.44
N ARG A 115 4.25 -2.48 8.09
CA ARG A 115 4.98 -1.60 7.17
C ARG A 115 4.31 -1.55 5.80
N TRP A 116 3.90 -2.69 5.27
CA TRP A 116 3.16 -2.75 4.01
C TRP A 116 1.84 -1.98 4.06
N LEU A 117 1.10 -2.05 5.18
CA LEU A 117 -0.15 -1.28 5.35
C LEU A 117 0.05 0.24 5.44
N VAL A 118 1.26 0.70 5.74
CA VAL A 118 1.62 2.13 5.70
C VAL A 118 2.16 2.51 4.32
N PHE A 119 2.95 1.62 3.70
CA PHE A 119 3.54 1.85 2.40
C PHE A 119 2.50 1.93 1.29
N LEU A 120 1.51 1.02 1.25
CA LEU A 120 0.54 0.92 0.15
C LEU A 120 -0.34 2.16 -0.03
N PRO A 121 -0.85 2.82 1.03
CA PRO A 121 -1.53 4.12 0.89
C PRO A 121 -0.65 5.19 0.24
N LEU A 122 0.63 5.30 0.65
CA LEU A 122 1.58 6.22 0.03
C LEU A 122 1.79 5.90 -1.45
N VAL A 123 1.85 4.61 -1.81
CA VAL A 123 1.91 4.17 -3.21
C VAL A 123 0.68 4.63 -3.99
N ALA A 124 -0.50 4.49 -3.41
CA ALA A 124 -1.74 4.91 -4.05
C ALA A 124 -1.77 6.44 -4.28
N GLU A 125 -1.34 7.23 -3.30
CA GLU A 125 -1.26 8.69 -3.39
C GLU A 125 -0.23 9.17 -4.42
N LEU A 126 0.93 8.54 -4.46
CA LEU A 126 2.00 8.87 -5.40
C LEU A 126 1.68 8.49 -6.85
N ARG A 127 0.82 7.49 -7.04
CA ARG A 127 0.31 7.09 -8.36
C ARG A 127 -0.84 7.97 -8.84
N ASP A 128 -1.29 8.95 -8.05
CA ASP A 128 -2.30 9.89 -8.51
C ASP A 128 -1.80 10.64 -9.76
N GLY A 129 -2.65 10.77 -10.77
CA GLY A 129 -2.32 11.44 -12.04
C GLY A 129 -2.00 12.93 -11.89
N ALA A 130 -2.25 13.52 -10.72
CA ALA A 130 -1.84 14.87 -10.37
C ALA A 130 -0.31 14.99 -10.14
N MET A 131 0.39 13.89 -9.86
CA MET A 131 1.84 13.89 -9.67
C MET A 131 2.58 14.15 -10.98
N ARG A 132 3.52 15.09 -10.96
CA ARG A 132 4.30 15.55 -12.13
C ARG A 132 5.78 15.61 -11.80
N GLU A 133 6.61 15.76 -12.82
CA GLU A 133 8.08 15.81 -12.69
C GLU A 133 8.55 16.77 -11.59
N ARG A 134 7.94 17.96 -11.47
CA ARG A 134 8.25 18.92 -10.39
C ARG A 134 8.00 18.38 -8.98
N HIS A 135 6.90 17.65 -8.78
CA HIS A 135 6.52 17.06 -7.50
C HIS A 135 7.46 15.89 -7.16
N TRP A 136 7.78 15.08 -8.15
CA TRP A 136 8.76 14.00 -8.02
C TRP A 136 10.16 14.52 -7.68
N ALA A 137 10.62 15.58 -8.35
CA ALA A 137 11.91 16.21 -8.06
C ALA A 137 11.98 16.75 -6.62
N GLU A 138 10.90 17.35 -6.12
CA GLU A 138 10.82 17.82 -4.74
C GLU A 138 10.84 16.66 -3.74
N LEU A 139 10.07 15.60 -3.99
CA LEU A 139 10.04 14.41 -3.15
C LEU A 139 11.41 13.74 -3.08
N LEU A 140 12.08 13.57 -4.22
CA LEU A 140 13.42 12.99 -4.29
C LEU A 140 14.46 13.86 -3.58
N ARG A 141 14.27 15.19 -3.56
CA ARG A 141 15.12 16.09 -2.77
C ARG A 141 14.94 15.87 -1.27
N VAL A 142 13.71 15.71 -0.79
CA VAL A 142 13.40 15.43 0.63
C VAL A 142 14.00 14.10 1.07
N VAL A 143 13.90 13.09 0.22
CA VAL A 143 14.38 11.72 0.50
C VAL A 143 15.89 11.56 0.21
N HIS A 144 16.57 12.61 -0.25
CA HIS A 144 18.00 12.61 -0.61
C HIS A 144 18.36 11.61 -1.73
N ALA A 145 17.42 11.38 -2.67
CA ALA A 145 17.51 10.42 -3.77
C ALA A 145 17.43 11.10 -5.16
N GLN A 146 18.11 12.23 -5.32
CA GLN A 146 17.99 13.11 -6.51
C GLN A 146 18.46 12.47 -7.83
N SER A 147 19.21 11.36 -7.77
CA SER A 147 19.69 10.63 -8.96
C SER A 147 18.70 9.59 -9.47
N THR A 148 17.57 9.39 -8.81
CA THR A 148 16.59 8.37 -9.18
C THR A 148 15.60 8.95 -10.18
N GLU A 149 15.56 8.40 -11.39
CA GLU A 149 14.50 8.71 -12.34
C GLU A 149 13.28 7.83 -12.06
N ILE A 150 12.10 8.45 -11.99
CA ILE A 150 10.83 7.75 -11.76
C ILE A 150 10.17 7.49 -13.11
N SER A 151 9.98 6.21 -13.45
CA SER A 151 9.27 5.77 -14.65
C SER A 151 8.27 4.69 -14.28
N ASN A 152 7.15 4.61 -15.00
CA ASN A 152 6.08 3.67 -14.68
C ASN A 152 6.49 2.20 -14.86
N GLU A 153 7.51 1.96 -15.68
CA GLU A 153 8.10 0.66 -15.99
C GLU A 153 9.08 0.18 -14.90
N MET A 154 9.50 1.07 -13.99
CA MET A 154 10.41 0.71 -12.91
C MET A 154 9.75 -0.25 -11.92
N PRO A 155 10.50 -1.18 -11.31
CA PRO A 155 9.92 -2.08 -10.31
C PRO A 155 9.53 -1.31 -9.05
N LEU A 156 8.42 -1.72 -8.41
CA LEU A 156 7.94 -1.18 -7.12
C LEU A 156 9.03 -1.14 -6.06
N LYS A 157 9.96 -2.11 -6.10
CA LYS A 157 11.16 -2.17 -5.26
C LYS A 157 11.95 -0.88 -5.21
N THR A 158 12.04 -0.15 -6.31
CA THR A 158 12.79 1.10 -6.35
C THR A 158 12.13 2.17 -5.49
N ILE A 159 10.79 2.20 -5.45
CA ILE A 159 10.04 3.09 -4.56
C ILE A 159 10.09 2.62 -3.11
N GLU A 160 10.07 1.31 -2.86
CA GLU A 160 10.25 0.76 -1.52
C GLU A 160 11.61 1.14 -0.91
N GLN A 161 12.67 1.15 -1.73
CA GLN A 161 14.02 1.56 -1.33
C GLN A 161 14.14 3.03 -0.92
N LEU A 162 13.21 3.89 -1.36
CA LEU A 162 13.14 5.28 -0.91
C LEU A 162 12.68 5.40 0.55
N GLN A 163 12.19 4.31 1.16
CA GLN A 163 11.79 4.26 2.56
C GLN A 163 10.81 5.38 2.95
N LEU A 164 9.83 5.65 2.08
CA LEU A 164 8.89 6.77 2.19
C LEU A 164 8.06 6.75 3.48
N TRP A 165 7.94 5.59 4.13
CA TRP A 165 7.31 5.46 5.44
C TRP A 165 8.00 6.30 6.53
N SER A 166 9.27 6.65 6.37
CA SER A 166 10.01 7.54 7.28
C SER A 166 9.76 9.03 6.99
N PHE A 167 9.19 9.36 5.83
CA PHE A 167 8.94 10.72 5.35
C PHE A 167 7.46 10.94 5.01
N GLN A 168 6.54 10.32 5.76
CA GLN A 168 5.09 10.38 5.50
C GLN A 168 4.57 11.81 5.36
N GLY A 169 4.88 12.70 6.32
CA GLY A 169 4.38 14.08 6.30
C GLY A 169 4.76 14.85 5.03
N PRO A 170 6.06 14.90 4.65
CA PRO A 170 6.45 15.52 3.39
C PRO A 170 5.85 14.87 2.13
N VAL A 171 5.66 13.56 2.13
CA VAL A 171 5.03 12.85 1.00
C VAL A 171 3.57 13.28 0.86
N GLU A 172 2.82 13.28 1.97
CA GLU A 172 1.43 13.71 2.03
C GLU A 172 1.29 15.16 1.56
N GLU A 173 2.11 16.08 2.09
CA GLU A 173 2.12 17.50 1.70
C GLU A 173 2.35 17.70 0.18
N ILE A 174 3.32 17.00 -0.40
CA ILE A 174 3.63 17.11 -1.83
C ILE A 174 2.48 16.55 -2.68
N THR A 175 1.93 15.39 -2.30
CA THR A 175 0.83 14.77 -3.04
C THR A 175 -0.47 15.58 -2.95
N ASP A 176 -0.75 16.19 -1.80
CA ASP A 176 -1.93 17.03 -1.64
C ASP A 176 -1.80 18.33 -2.40
N ARG A 177 -0.62 18.95 -2.40
CA ARG A 177 -0.36 20.12 -3.24
C ARG A 177 -0.51 19.77 -4.72
N ALA A 178 -0.02 18.61 -5.15
CA ALA A 178 -0.20 18.13 -6.52
C ALA A 178 -1.69 18.01 -6.88
N LYS A 179 -2.51 17.39 -6.02
CA LYS A 179 -3.96 17.26 -6.23
C LYS A 179 -4.66 18.63 -6.30
N GLN A 180 -4.30 19.55 -5.40
CA GLN A 180 -4.86 20.91 -5.40
C GLN A 180 -4.52 21.65 -6.69
N GLU A 181 -3.26 21.59 -7.14
CA GLU A 181 -2.82 22.18 -8.40
C GLU A 181 -3.60 21.61 -9.60
N ALA A 182 -3.84 20.29 -9.63
CA ALA A 182 -4.63 19.66 -10.69
C ALA A 182 -6.10 20.13 -10.70
N VAL A 183 -6.69 20.34 -9.52
CA VAL A 183 -8.05 20.93 -9.40
C VAL A 183 -8.05 22.37 -9.89
N MET A 184 -7.07 23.18 -9.50
CA MET A 184 -6.95 24.58 -9.95
C MET A 184 -6.81 24.66 -11.47
N GLU A 185 -5.98 23.82 -12.09
CA GLU A 185 -5.81 23.80 -13.54
C GLU A 185 -7.09 23.41 -14.27
N LYS A 186 -7.86 22.44 -13.74
CA LYS A 186 -9.16 22.08 -14.30
C LYS A 186 -10.16 23.24 -14.21
N THR A 187 -10.18 23.96 -13.09
CA THR A 187 -11.01 25.16 -12.94
C THR A 187 -10.59 26.25 -13.92
N LEU A 188 -9.28 26.50 -14.09
CA LEU A 188 -8.80 27.48 -15.06
C LEU A 188 -9.17 27.12 -16.50
N GLN A 189 -9.06 25.84 -16.89
CA GLN A 189 -9.50 25.37 -18.21
C GLN A 189 -11.00 25.55 -18.42
N MET A 190 -11.81 25.26 -17.40
CA MET A 190 -13.26 25.52 -17.44
C MET A 190 -13.54 27.01 -17.62
N LEU A 191 -12.86 27.88 -16.87
CA LEU A 191 -13.01 29.33 -16.99
C LEU A 191 -12.66 29.81 -18.40
N GLU A 192 -11.52 29.38 -18.94
CA GLU A 192 -11.10 29.71 -20.31
C GLU A 192 -12.15 29.28 -21.34
N ALA A 193 -12.63 28.03 -21.25
CA ALA A 193 -13.63 27.49 -22.16
C ALA A 193 -14.98 28.24 -22.07
N THR A 194 -15.40 28.64 -20.87
CA THR A 194 -16.61 29.44 -20.70
C THR A 194 -16.43 30.81 -21.35
N TRP A 195 -15.35 31.53 -21.02
CA TRP A 195 -15.14 32.89 -21.52
C TRP A 195 -14.75 32.97 -23.00
N SER A 196 -14.34 31.86 -23.63
CA SER A 196 -14.15 31.80 -25.08
C SER A 196 -15.45 31.76 -25.87
N GLU A 197 -16.53 31.24 -25.26
CA GLU A 197 -17.82 31.01 -25.92
C GLU A 197 -18.87 32.07 -25.59
N VAL A 198 -18.72 32.81 -24.47
CA VAL A 198 -19.69 33.82 -24.02
C VAL A 198 -19.86 34.92 -25.09
N PRO A 199 -21.03 34.99 -25.76
CA PRO A 199 -21.28 36.03 -26.72
C PRO A 199 -21.72 37.31 -25.99
N PHE A 200 -21.34 38.47 -26.54
CA PHE A 200 -21.98 39.72 -26.16
C PHE A 200 -23.22 39.92 -27.01
N ASP A 201 -24.37 40.05 -26.38
CA ASP A 201 -25.59 40.40 -27.09
C ASP A 201 -25.49 41.85 -27.58
N LEU A 202 -25.87 42.05 -28.83
CA LEU A 202 -25.83 43.36 -29.47
C LEU A 202 -27.26 43.76 -29.84
N GLU A 203 -27.72 44.87 -29.28
CA GLU A 203 -29.05 45.41 -29.56
C GLU A 203 -28.94 46.78 -30.24
N ARG A 204 -29.68 46.97 -31.33
CA ARG A 204 -29.66 48.23 -32.07
C ARG A 204 -30.53 49.26 -31.37
N HIS A 205 -30.00 50.46 -31.11
CA HIS A 205 -30.75 51.50 -30.44
C HIS A 205 -31.75 52.18 -31.38
N LYS A 206 -33.03 51.77 -31.32
CA LYS A 206 -34.12 52.39 -32.10
C LYS A 206 -33.78 52.49 -33.60
N ASP A 207 -34.21 53.55 -34.27
CA ASP A 207 -33.94 53.87 -35.68
C ASP A 207 -32.54 54.48 -35.92
N THR A 208 -31.59 54.36 -34.98
CA THR A 208 -30.22 54.85 -35.20
C THR A 208 -29.28 53.73 -35.64
N ASP A 209 -28.16 54.08 -36.27
CA ASP A 209 -27.09 53.13 -36.64
C ASP A 209 -26.17 52.76 -35.45
N VAL A 210 -26.59 53.06 -34.22
CA VAL A 210 -25.81 52.77 -33.00
C VAL A 210 -26.18 51.38 -32.45
N VAL A 211 -25.17 50.54 -32.26
CA VAL A 211 -25.29 49.23 -31.63
C VAL A 211 -24.89 49.34 -30.16
N LEU A 212 -25.78 48.95 -29.26
CA LEU A 212 -25.54 48.87 -27.83
C LEU A 212 -25.17 47.44 -27.45
N LEU A 213 -24.24 47.30 -26.52
CA LEU A 213 -24.03 46.03 -25.83
C LEU A 213 -25.21 45.80 -24.89
N ASN A 214 -25.91 44.70 -25.10
CA ASN A 214 -26.78 44.11 -24.10
C ASN A 214 -25.96 43.05 -23.35
N THR A 215 -25.91 43.14 -22.04
CA THR A 215 -25.25 42.13 -21.21
C THR A 215 -26.27 41.71 -20.16
N THR A 216 -26.61 40.43 -20.18
CA THR A 216 -27.58 39.86 -19.24
C THR A 216 -27.03 39.91 -17.82
N GLU A 217 -27.93 40.05 -16.83
CA GLU A 217 -27.58 39.99 -15.41
C GLU A 217 -26.87 38.67 -15.07
N GLU A 218 -27.27 37.57 -15.72
CA GLU A 218 -26.65 36.24 -15.64
C GLU A 218 -25.14 36.26 -15.99
N ASN A 219 -24.73 37.00 -17.03
CA ASN A 219 -23.32 37.11 -17.40
C ASN A 219 -22.49 37.87 -16.35
N PHE A 220 -23.10 38.84 -15.66
CA PHE A 220 -22.45 39.56 -14.56
C PHE A 220 -22.34 38.70 -13.31
N GLU A 221 -23.40 37.97 -12.93
CA GLU A 221 -23.36 37.04 -11.80
C GLU A 221 -22.29 35.96 -12.01
N MET A 222 -22.23 35.36 -13.21
CA MET A 222 -21.20 34.40 -13.57
C MET A 222 -19.79 35.01 -13.52
N LEU A 223 -19.62 36.27 -13.94
CA LEU A 223 -18.34 36.98 -13.81
C LEU A 223 -17.91 37.13 -12.36
N GLU A 224 -18.80 37.59 -11.50
CA GLU A 224 -18.51 37.78 -10.07
C GLU A 224 -18.17 36.45 -9.40
N GLU A 225 -18.92 35.38 -9.69
CA GLU A 225 -18.64 34.04 -9.19
C GLU A 225 -17.25 33.55 -9.64
N HIS A 226 -16.91 33.68 -10.92
CA HIS A 226 -15.61 33.29 -11.45
C HIS A 226 -14.46 34.12 -10.89
N LEU A 227 -14.67 35.41 -10.61
CA LEU A 227 -13.71 36.26 -9.92
C LEU A 227 -13.44 35.78 -8.49
N VAL A 228 -14.48 35.38 -7.76
CA VAL A 228 -14.33 34.78 -6.42
C VAL A 228 -13.54 33.47 -6.48
N HIS A 229 -13.80 32.61 -7.47
CA HIS A 229 -13.00 31.40 -7.69
C HIS A 229 -11.51 31.71 -7.89
N CYS A 230 -11.19 32.68 -8.75
CA CYS A 230 -9.81 33.15 -8.97
C CYS A 230 -9.18 33.72 -7.69
N GLN A 231 -9.91 34.53 -6.94
CA GLN A 231 -9.46 35.10 -5.66
C GLN A 231 -9.11 33.99 -4.65
N ASN A 232 -9.92 32.94 -4.58
CA ASN A 232 -9.69 31.79 -3.71
C ASN A 232 -8.44 31.01 -4.14
N MET A 233 -8.21 30.82 -5.45
CA MET A 233 -7.00 30.17 -5.96
C MET A 233 -5.72 30.94 -5.63
N ILE A 234 -5.74 32.27 -5.67
CA ILE A 234 -4.58 33.12 -5.33
C ILE A 234 -4.23 33.06 -3.84
N THR A 235 -5.25 32.93 -2.99
CA THR A 235 -5.09 32.90 -1.52
C THR A 235 -4.77 31.51 -1.00
N SER A 236 -5.13 30.45 -1.73
CA SER A 236 -4.72 29.08 -1.48
C SER A 236 -3.23 28.93 -1.78
N ARG A 237 -2.44 28.56 -0.77
CA ARG A 237 -1.02 28.20 -0.90
C ARG A 237 -0.88 26.70 -1.09
#